data_AF-A0AAW8W974-F1
#
_entry.id   AF-A0AAW8W974-F1
#
_cell.length_a   1.000
_cell.length_b   1.000
_cell.length_c   1.000
_cell.angle_alpha   90.00
_cell.angle_beta   90.00
_cell.angle_gamma   90.00
#
_symmetry.space_group_name_H-M   'P 1'
#
loop_
_entity.id
_entity.type
_entity.pdbx_description
1 polymer ?
#
loop_
_entity_poly.entity_id
_entity_poly.type
_entity_poly.pdbx_seq_one_letter_code
_entity_poly.pdbx_strand_id
1 'polypeptide(L)'
;MLTYYVKTDEETGYILEVKTVATEGYTEIYVLPSSREWFTRYYSHYKVENSVAKPTDSGLPDLSVDYLKAVIDQQAEQLIEANKSIDKASTTITTLQSLAGTLTGQVTKANQTIDSLQKMAGSLTGQIAQLKLAQTTFKEG
;
A
#
# COMPACT_ATOMS: atom_id res chain seq x y z
N MET A 1 15.62 25.64 -30.79
CA MET A 1 16.43 24.42 -30.59
C MET A 1 17.29 24.62 -29.35
N LEU A 2 17.57 23.55 -28.60
CA LEU A 2 18.47 23.57 -27.45
C LEU A 2 19.84 23.03 -27.88
N THR A 3 20.91 23.71 -27.46
CA THR A 3 22.28 23.31 -27.78
C THR A 3 22.86 22.48 -26.64
N TYR A 4 23.46 21.34 -26.99
CA TYR A 4 24.21 20.50 -26.08
C TYR A 4 25.56 20.16 -26.70
N TYR A 5 26.52 19.81 -25.85
CA TYR A 5 27.85 19.39 -26.26
C TYR A 5 28.03 17.94 -25.81
N VAL A 6 28.33 17.04 -26.75
CA VAL A 6 28.33 15.61 -26.48
C VAL A 6 29.64 14.94 -26.86
N LYS A 7 29.98 13.92 -26.09
CA LYS A 7 31.03 12.97 -26.46
C LYS A 7 30.33 11.70 -26.95
N THR A 8 30.74 11.21 -28.11
CA THR A 8 30.20 9.98 -28.68
C THR A 8 31.24 8.86 -28.58
N ASP A 9 30.74 7.64 -28.53
CA ASP A 9 31.52 6.43 -28.71
C ASP A 9 31.99 6.35 -30.17
N GLU A 10 33.30 6.18 -30.40
CA GLU A 10 33.90 6.20 -31.74
C GLU A 10 33.53 4.99 -32.59
N GLU A 11 33.22 3.84 -31.98
CA GLU A 11 32.88 2.61 -32.69
C GLU A 11 31.38 2.57 -33.04
N THR A 12 30.53 3.05 -32.13
CA THR A 12 29.08 2.85 -32.20
C THR A 12 28.29 4.11 -32.52
N GLY A 13 28.87 5.30 -32.30
CA GLY A 13 28.25 6.60 -32.53
C GLY A 13 27.23 7.03 -31.47
N TYR A 14 27.08 6.27 -30.39
CA TYR A 14 26.17 6.60 -29.27
C TYR A 14 26.74 7.70 -28.38
N ILE A 15 25.87 8.52 -27.80
CA ILE A 15 26.28 9.58 -26.88
C ILE A 15 26.65 8.98 -25.51
N LEU A 16 27.88 9.20 -25.08
CA LEU A 16 28.41 8.74 -23.79
C LEU A 16 28.25 9.80 -22.69
N GLU A 17 28.39 11.07 -23.06
CA GLU A 17 28.35 12.19 -22.12
C GLU A 17 27.71 13.43 -22.75
N VAL A 18 27.12 14.27 -21.89
CA VAL A 18 26.44 15.52 -22.27
C VAL A 18 26.90 16.66 -21.37
N LYS A 19 27.17 17.83 -21.97
CA LYS A 19 27.41 19.12 -21.31
C LYS A 19 26.46 20.18 -21.86
N THR A 20 26.13 21.17 -21.04
CA THR A 20 25.27 22.31 -21.41
C THR A 20 26.06 23.54 -21.84
N VAL A 21 27.38 23.49 -21.75
CA VAL A 21 28.31 24.57 -22.11
C VAL A 21 29.40 24.04 -23.01
N ALA A 22 29.92 24.90 -23.91
CA ALA A 22 30.98 24.55 -24.84
C ALA A 22 32.19 24.02 -24.06
N THR A 23 32.58 22.78 -24.36
CA THR A 23 33.62 22.04 -23.65
C THR A 23 34.56 21.43 -24.68
N GLU A 24 35.87 21.58 -24.47
CA GLU A 24 36.89 21.03 -25.36
C GLU A 24 36.74 19.50 -25.49
N GLY A 25 36.83 18.98 -26.71
CA GLY A 25 36.67 17.56 -27.00
C GLY A 25 35.20 17.07 -27.08
N TYR A 26 34.22 17.98 -27.02
CA TYR A 26 32.79 17.66 -27.21
C TYR A 26 32.28 18.28 -28.51
N THR A 27 31.37 17.57 -29.17
CA THR A 27 30.72 18.00 -30.42
C THR A 27 29.43 18.75 -30.11
N GLU A 28 29.22 19.90 -30.72
CA GLU A 28 27.95 20.63 -30.63
C GLU A 28 26.82 19.90 -31.38
N ILE A 29 25.68 19.74 -30.72
CA ILE A 29 24.48 19.14 -31.28
C ILE A 29 23.22 19.92 -30.92
N TYR A 30 22.18 19.75 -31.74
CA TYR A 30 20.87 20.35 -31.53
C TYR A 30 19.83 19.31 -31.08
N VAL A 31 19.04 19.71 -30.08
CA VAL A 31 17.92 18.94 -29.55
C VAL A 31 16.65 19.79 -29.61
N LEU A 32 15.53 19.18 -30.02
CA LEU A 32 14.24 19.86 -30.01
C LEU A 32 13.81 20.18 -28.57
N PRO A 33 13.27 21.38 -28.28
CA PRO A 33 12.80 21.71 -26.93
C PRO A 33 11.79 20.70 -26.36
N SER A 34 10.92 20.15 -27.21
CA SER A 34 9.95 19.11 -26.87
C SER A 34 10.60 17.79 -26.43
N SER A 35 11.83 17.53 -26.84
CA SER A 35 12.59 16.30 -26.54
C SER A 35 13.60 16.50 -25.41
N ARG A 36 13.65 17.68 -24.78
CA ARG A 36 14.66 18.05 -23.77
C ARG A 36 14.76 17.01 -22.65
N GLU A 37 13.64 16.73 -21.99
CA GLU A 37 13.61 15.87 -20.81
C GLU A 37 14.03 14.44 -21.16
N TRP A 38 13.53 13.93 -22.28
CA TRP A 38 13.88 12.61 -22.81
C TRP A 38 15.36 12.51 -23.17
N PHE A 39 15.88 13.50 -23.88
CA PHE A 39 17.29 13.55 -24.24
C PHE A 39 18.17 13.59 -22.98
N THR A 40 17.89 14.47 -22.00
CA THR A 40 18.72 14.56 -20.79
C THR A 40 18.70 13.29 -19.93
N ARG A 41 17.60 12.52 -19.98
CA ARG A 41 17.43 11.32 -19.16
C ARG A 41 17.94 10.05 -19.83
N TYR A 42 17.90 10.01 -21.17
CA TYR A 42 18.19 8.80 -21.96
C TYR A 42 19.20 9.07 -23.08
N TYR A 43 20.09 10.04 -22.93
CA TYR A 43 21.04 10.44 -23.98
C TYR A 43 21.86 9.27 -24.54
N SER A 44 22.14 8.24 -23.73
CA SER A 44 22.86 7.02 -24.13
C SER A 44 22.17 6.22 -25.22
N HIS A 45 20.88 6.48 -25.51
CA HIS A 45 20.10 5.85 -26.57
C HIS A 45 20.00 6.69 -27.84
N TYR A 46 20.73 7.81 -27.89
CA TYR A 46 20.77 8.70 -29.04
C TYR A 46 22.12 8.58 -29.75
N LYS A 47 22.08 8.66 -31.08
CA LYS A 47 23.26 8.86 -31.93
C LYS A 47 23.26 10.25 -32.52
N VAL A 48 24.45 10.74 -32.85
CA VAL A 48 24.59 12.03 -33.52
C VAL A 48 24.60 11.81 -35.03
N GLU A 49 23.60 12.37 -35.71
CA GLU A 49 23.52 12.38 -37.18
C GLU A 49 23.31 13.80 -37.67
N ASN A 50 24.21 14.31 -38.52
CA ASN A 50 24.15 15.68 -39.06
C ASN A 50 23.99 16.75 -37.96
N SER A 51 24.77 16.64 -36.88
CA SER A 51 24.71 17.54 -35.71
C SER A 51 23.36 17.55 -34.97
N VAL A 52 22.52 16.53 -35.15
CA VAL A 52 21.26 16.35 -34.42
C VAL A 52 21.31 15.02 -33.67
N ALA A 53 20.92 15.04 -32.39
CA ALA A 53 20.71 13.80 -31.66
C ALA A 53 19.44 13.11 -32.16
N LYS A 54 19.60 11.92 -32.74
CA LYS A 54 18.49 11.07 -33.15
C LYS A 54 18.40 9.84 -32.27
N PRO A 55 17.20 9.49 -31.79
CA PRO A 55 16.99 8.22 -31.12
C PRO A 55 17.16 7.08 -32.13
N THR A 56 17.83 6.00 -31.74
CA THR A 56 18.05 4.82 -32.61
C THR A 56 17.25 3.58 -32.20
N ASP A 57 16.29 3.77 -31.29
CA ASP A 57 15.23 2.86 -30.84
C ASP A 57 15.56 1.55 -30.11
N SER A 58 14.51 1.03 -29.46
CA SER A 58 14.34 -0.04 -28.45
C SER A 58 14.73 0.28 -27.00
N GLY A 59 15.55 1.30 -26.74
CA GLY A 59 15.90 1.72 -25.37
C GLY A 59 15.09 2.89 -24.80
N LEU A 60 14.30 3.55 -25.63
CA LEU A 60 13.39 4.61 -25.19
C LEU A 60 12.02 4.01 -24.89
N PRO A 61 11.30 4.51 -23.87
CA PRO A 61 9.92 4.10 -23.64
C PRO A 61 9.10 4.29 -24.92
N ASP A 62 8.33 3.26 -25.28
CA ASP A 62 7.40 3.36 -26.40
C ASP A 62 6.33 4.40 -26.04
N LEU A 63 6.25 5.47 -26.83
CA LEU A 63 5.27 6.54 -26.67
C LEU A 63 4.14 6.41 -27.69
N SER A 64 4.05 5.27 -28.39
CA SER A 64 2.89 4.97 -29.21
C SER A 64 1.63 5.06 -28.36
N VAL A 65 0.59 5.65 -28.95
CA VAL A 65 -0.71 5.80 -28.29
C VAL A 65 -1.23 4.42 -27.85
N ASP A 66 -0.96 3.39 -28.65
CA ASP A 66 -1.37 2.01 -28.35
C ASP A 66 -0.66 1.43 -27.13
N TYR A 67 0.66 1.63 -26.98
CA TYR A 67 1.39 1.19 -25.80
C TYR A 67 0.93 1.92 -24.53
N LEU A 68 0.83 3.25 -24.60
CA LEU A 68 0.37 4.05 -23.47
C LEU A 68 -1.07 3.67 -23.06
N LYS A 69 -1.94 3.40 -24.04
CA LYS A 69 -3.29 2.89 -23.79
C LYS A 69 -3.26 1.52 -23.11
N ALA A 70 -2.44 0.58 -23.58
CA ALA A 70 -2.31 -0.73 -22.95
C ALA A 70 -1.83 -0.64 -21.49
N VAL A 71 -0.88 0.26 -21.19
CA VAL A 71 -0.44 0.53 -19.82
C VAL A 71 -1.56 1.10 -18.96
N ILE A 72 -2.34 2.05 -19.49
CA ILE A 72 -3.49 2.64 -18.80
C ILE A 72 -4.57 1.58 -18.54
N ASP A 73 -4.87 0.74 -19.53
CA ASP A 73 -5.86 -0.34 -19.41
C ASP A 73 -5.42 -1.34 -18.33
N GLN A 74 -4.13 -1.73 -18.30
CA GLN A 74 -3.59 -2.59 -17.25
C GLN A 74 -3.68 -1.94 -15.86
N GLN A 75 -3.38 -0.65 -15.74
CA GLN A 75 -3.51 0.08 -14.48
C GLN A 75 -4.98 0.16 -14.02
N ALA A 76 -5.91 0.32 -14.95
CA ALA A 76 -7.34 0.33 -14.66
C ALA A 76 -7.81 -1.04 -14.13
N GLU A 77 -7.36 -2.14 -14.74
CA GLU A 77 -7.65 -3.50 -14.25
C GLU A 77 -7.10 -3.74 -12.84
N GLN A 78 -5.85 -3.32 -12.59
CA GLN A 78 -5.24 -3.41 -11.26
C GLN A 78 -6.02 -2.61 -10.21
N LEU A 79 -6.53 -1.43 -10.59
CA LEU A 79 -7.34 -0.60 -9.70
C LEU A 79 -8.69 -1.25 -9.38
N ILE A 80 -9.32 -1.91 -10.36
CA ILE A 80 -10.56 -2.66 -10.17
C ILE A 80 -10.36 -3.80 -9.16
N GLU A 81 -9.29 -4.58 -9.30
CA GLU A 81 -8.99 -5.68 -8.37
C GLU A 81 -8.62 -5.18 -6.97
N ALA A 82 -7.91 -4.06 -6.87
CA ALA A 82 -7.65 -3.40 -5.59
C ALA A 82 -8.96 -2.98 -4.89
N ASN A 83 -9.90 -2.37 -5.62
CA ASN A 83 -11.20 -1.98 -5.07
C ASN A 83 -12.02 -3.19 -4.59
N LYS A 84 -12.07 -4.28 -5.36
CA LYS A 84 -12.72 -5.53 -4.91
C LYS A 84 -12.11 -6.07 -3.61
N SER A 85 -10.81 -5.91 -3.43
CA SER A 85 -10.10 -6.36 -2.23
C SER A 85 -10.45 -5.49 -1.01
N ILE A 86 -10.61 -4.18 -1.22
CA ILE A 86 -11.08 -3.24 -0.20
C ILE A 86 -12.51 -3.57 0.24
N ASP A 87 -13.41 -3.84 -0.69
CA ASP A 87 -14.81 -4.19 -0.38
C ASP A 87 -14.92 -5.48 0.46
N LYS A 88 -14.10 -6.48 0.12
CA LYS A 88 -13.99 -7.72 0.92
C LYS A 88 -13.49 -7.43 2.33
N ALA A 89 -12.43 -6.63 2.47
CA ALA A 89 -11.88 -6.26 3.77
C ALA A 89 -12.90 -5.48 4.62
N SER A 90 -13.64 -4.55 4.03
CA SER A 90 -14.71 -3.79 4.68
C SER A 90 -15.84 -4.70 5.19
N THR A 91 -16.22 -5.69 4.38
CA THR A 91 -17.19 -6.72 4.77
C THR A 91 -16.69 -7.53 5.97
N THR A 92 -15.43 -7.99 5.93
CA THR A 92 -14.80 -8.72 7.04
C THR A 92 -14.77 -7.89 8.32
N ILE A 93 -14.43 -6.61 8.25
CA ILE A 93 -14.44 -5.71 9.42
C ILE A 93 -15.84 -5.62 10.03
N THR A 94 -16.87 -5.43 9.20
CA THR A 94 -18.26 -5.35 9.64
C THR A 94 -18.69 -6.64 10.35
N THR A 95 -18.33 -7.80 9.80
CA THR A 95 -18.58 -9.10 10.43
C THR A 95 -17.87 -9.21 11.78
N LEU A 96 -16.59 -8.87 11.85
CA LEU A 96 -15.82 -8.93 13.10
C LEU A 96 -16.38 -8.01 14.19
N GLN A 97 -16.82 -6.81 13.83
CA GLN A 97 -17.46 -5.88 14.76
C GLN A 97 -18.77 -6.46 15.32
N SER A 98 -19.58 -7.11 14.49
CA SER A 98 -20.80 -7.79 14.93
C SER A 98 -20.52 -8.96 15.88
N LEU A 99 -19.50 -9.78 15.57
CA LEU A 99 -19.06 -10.86 16.46
C LEU A 99 -18.57 -10.33 17.80
N ALA A 100 -17.76 -9.26 17.80
CA ALA A 100 -17.26 -8.63 19.02
C ALA A 100 -18.40 -8.09 19.90
N GLY A 101 -19.42 -7.47 19.29
CA GLY A 101 -20.63 -7.03 19.99
C GLY A 101 -21.40 -8.20 20.63
N THR A 102 -21.58 -9.29 19.88
CA THR A 102 -22.24 -10.50 20.38
C THR A 102 -21.48 -11.13 21.55
N LEU A 103 -20.16 -11.25 21.43
CA LEU A 103 -19.31 -11.80 22.48
C LEU A 103 -19.34 -10.94 23.75
N THR A 104 -19.29 -9.61 23.60
CA THR A 104 -19.41 -8.67 24.72
C THR A 104 -20.75 -8.83 25.45
N GLY A 105 -21.84 -9.01 24.70
CA GLY A 105 -23.16 -9.30 25.27
C GLY A 105 -23.21 -10.64 26.02
N GLN A 106 -22.57 -11.68 25.49
CA GLN A 106 -22.49 -12.98 26.15
C GLN A 106 -21.69 -12.92 27.46
N VAL A 107 -20.54 -12.24 27.46
CA VAL A 107 -19.73 -12.03 28.68
C VAL A 107 -20.52 -11.28 29.75
N THR A 108 -21.27 -10.25 29.36
CA THR A 108 -22.12 -9.49 30.29
C THR A 108 -23.18 -10.38 30.95
N LYS A 109 -23.85 -11.24 30.17
CA LYS A 109 -24.84 -12.20 30.70
C LYS A 109 -24.20 -13.24 31.62
N ALA A 110 -23.01 -13.73 31.26
CA ALA A 110 -22.27 -14.67 32.09
C ALA A 110 -21.92 -14.05 33.45
N ASN A 111 -21.43 -12.80 33.46
CA ASN A 111 -21.12 -12.09 34.70
C ASN A 111 -22.36 -11.88 35.58
N GLN A 112 -23.50 -11.49 35.00
CA GLN A 112 -24.76 -11.36 35.74
C GLN A 112 -25.23 -12.70 36.36
N THR A 113 -25.00 -13.80 35.65
CA THR A 113 -25.31 -15.14 36.14
C THR A 113 -24.40 -15.51 37.32
N ILE A 114 -23.10 -15.23 37.21
CA ILE A 114 -22.12 -15.45 38.29
C ILE A 114 -22.51 -14.64 39.54
N ASP A 115 -22.83 -13.36 39.40
CA ASP A 115 -23.26 -12.50 40.52
C ASP A 115 -24.51 -13.06 41.21
N SER A 116 -25.45 -13.57 40.42
CA SER A 116 -26.68 -14.18 40.94
C SER A 116 -26.40 -15.47 41.72
N LEU A 117 -25.50 -16.32 41.20
CA LEU A 117 -25.06 -17.53 41.88
C LEU A 117 -24.32 -17.21 43.19
N GLN A 118 -23.46 -16.18 43.20
CA GLN A 118 -22.75 -15.74 44.40
C GLN A 118 -23.72 -15.25 45.48
N LYS A 119 -24.74 -14.46 45.11
CA LYS A 119 -25.80 -14.03 46.04
C LYS A 119 -26.58 -15.21 46.61
N MET A 120 -26.93 -16.18 45.77
CA MET A 120 -27.64 -17.39 46.20
C MET A 120 -26.79 -18.21 47.19
N ALA A 121 -25.51 -18.41 46.89
CA ALA A 121 -24.58 -19.10 47.78
C ALA A 121 -24.44 -18.38 49.14
N GLY A 122 -24.38 -17.04 49.13
CA GLY A 122 -24.38 -16.23 50.36
C GLY A 122 -25.65 -16.42 51.18
N SER A 123 -26.82 -16.38 50.55
CA SER A 123 -28.11 -16.62 51.20
C SER A 123 -28.20 -18.03 51.81
N LEU A 124 -27.80 -19.06 51.06
CA LEU A 124 -27.78 -20.44 51.55
C LEU A 124 -26.86 -20.61 52.76
N THR A 125 -25.67 -19.98 52.71
CA THR A 125 -24.73 -19.97 53.83
C THR A 125 -25.33 -19.34 55.08
N GLY A 126 -26.04 -18.21 54.92
CA GLY A 126 -26.76 -17.56 56.02
C GLY A 126 -27.86 -18.44 56.62
N GLN A 127 -28.65 -19.12 55.78
CA GLN A 127 -29.70 -20.05 56.24
C GLN A 127 -29.10 -21.24 57.00
N ILE A 128 -27.99 -21.82 56.52
CA ILE A 128 -27.28 -22.91 57.21
C ILE A 128 -26.78 -22.45 58.59
N ALA A 129 -26.23 -21.24 58.70
CA ALA A 129 -25.78 -20.69 59.98
C ALA A 129 -26.94 -20.55 60.98
N GLN A 130 -28.09 -20.02 60.53
CA GLN A 130 -29.29 -19.91 61.37
C GLN A 130 -29.82 -21.27 61.84
N LEU A 131 -29.87 -22.26 60.95
CA LEU A 131 -30.28 -23.63 61.30
C LEU A 131 -29.36 -24.27 62.34
N LYS A 132 -28.04 -24.08 62.21
CA LYS A 132 -27.07 -24.57 63.20
C LYS A 132 -27.29 -23.93 64.57
N LEU A 133 -27.49 -22.60 64.61
CA LEU A 133 -27.78 -21.89 65.85
C LEU A 133 -29.07 -22.39 66.52
N ALA A 134 -30.15 -22.54 65.75
CA ALA A 134 -31.42 -23.05 66.26
C ALA A 134 -31.30 -24.48 66.83
N GLN A 135 -30.51 -25.35 66.19
CA GLN A 135 -30.26 -26.71 66.68
C GLN A 135 -29.47 -26.73 68.00
N THR A 136 -28.50 -25.83 68.17
CA THR A 136 -27.76 -25.71 69.44
C THR A 136 -28.65 -25.23 70.58
N THR A 137 -29.50 -24.22 70.35
CA THR A 137 -30.41 -23.69 71.39
C THR A 137 -31.44 -24.73 71.83
N PHE A 138 -31.93 -25.57 70.92
CA PHE A 138 -32.89 -26.64 71.25
C PHE A 138 -32.30 -27.79 72.08
N LYS A 139 -30.98 -27.98 72.07
CA LYS A 139 -30.30 -29.02 72.87
C LYS A 139 -30.00 -28.59 74.31
N GLU A 140 -30.07 -27.30 74.61
CA GLU A 140 -29.73 -26.73 75.93
C GLU A 140 -30.95 -26.35 76.78
N GLY A 141 -32.18 -26.51 76.27
CA GLY A 141 -33.43 -26.25 76.99
C GLY A 141 -34.30 -27.47 77.19
#